data_AF-A0A1J3EMC6-F1
#
_entry.id   AF-A0A1J3EMC6-F1
#
_cell.length_a   1.000
_cell.length_b   1.000
_cell.length_c   1.000
_cell.angle_alpha   90.00
_cell.angle_beta   90.00
_cell.angle_gamma   90.00
#
_symmetry.space_group_name_H-M   'P 1'
#
loop_
_entity.id
_entity.type
_entity.pdbx_description
1 polymer ?
#
loop_
_entity_poly.entity_id
_entity_poly.type
_entity_poly.pdbx_seq_one_letter_code
_entity_poly.pdbx_strand_id
1 'polypeptide(L)'
;MANSASGMNVSDECKLKFLELKGKRTYRFIVFKIDETAQQVQIEKLGNPEETYDDFTSSIPENECRYAVYDFDFTTEDNCQKSKIFFIAWSPDTSRVRSKMLYASSK
;
A
#
# COMPACT_ATOMS: atom_id res chain seq x y z
N MET A 1 -23.17 -10.88 -7.35
CA MET A 1 -22.09 -10.81 -6.35
C MET A 1 -22.43 -9.68 -5.40
N ALA A 2 -22.60 -9.96 -4.10
CA ALA A 2 -22.89 -8.93 -3.13
C ALA A 2 -21.61 -8.11 -2.89
N ASN A 3 -21.65 -6.81 -3.18
CA ASN A 3 -20.63 -5.86 -2.71
C ASN A 3 -20.85 -5.69 -1.19
N SER A 4 -20.27 -6.59 -0.40
CA SER A 4 -20.09 -6.32 1.02
C SER A 4 -19.03 -5.23 1.12
N ALA A 5 -19.43 -3.99 1.39
CA ALA A 5 -18.50 -2.98 1.88
C ALA A 5 -18.20 -3.32 3.35
N SER A 6 -16.93 -3.46 3.70
CA SER A 6 -16.49 -3.84 5.06
C SER A 6 -16.77 -2.76 6.12
N GLY A 7 -17.09 -1.53 5.70
CA GLY A 7 -17.24 -0.38 6.59
C GLY A 7 -15.93 0.14 7.17
N MET A 8 -14.77 -0.28 6.63
CA MET A 8 -13.47 0.22 7.08
C MET A 8 -13.30 1.69 6.70
N ASN A 9 -13.00 2.52 7.69
CA ASN A 9 -12.62 3.92 7.45
C ASN A 9 -11.17 3.99 6.97
N VAL A 10 -10.79 5.09 6.31
CA VAL A 10 -9.39 5.36 5.97
C VAL A 10 -8.91 6.51 6.84
N SER A 11 -7.83 6.30 7.59
CA SER A 11 -7.20 7.37 8.37
C SER A 11 -6.82 8.54 7.45
N ASP A 12 -7.10 9.77 7.89
CA ASP A 12 -6.75 10.95 7.11
C ASP A 12 -5.24 11.08 6.89
N GLU A 13 -4.43 10.53 7.79
CA GLU A 13 -2.98 10.43 7.60
C GLU A 13 -2.61 9.65 6.34
N CYS A 14 -3.35 8.57 6.01
CA CYS A 14 -3.11 7.79 4.79
C CYS A 14 -3.29 8.65 3.53
N LYS A 15 -4.32 9.51 3.52
CA LYS A 15 -4.59 10.43 2.41
C LYS A 15 -3.49 11.49 2.30
N LEU A 16 -3.11 12.08 3.43
CA LEU A 16 -2.06 13.10 3.50
C LEU A 16 -0.73 12.54 2.98
N LYS A 17 -0.30 11.37 3.47
CA LYS A 17 0.96 10.74 3.04
C LYS A 17 0.93 10.28 1.59
N PHE A 18 -0.20 9.78 1.10
CA PHE A 18 -0.37 9.50 -0.33
C PHE A 18 -0.24 10.76 -1.19
N LEU A 19 -0.83 11.89 -0.78
CA LEU A 19 -0.69 13.16 -1.50
C LEU A 19 0.74 13.70 -1.47
N GLU A 20 1.46 13.52 -0.36
CA GLU A 20 2.89 13.84 -0.25
C GLU A 20 3.74 12.98 -1.21
N LEU A 21 3.52 11.66 -1.25
CA LEU A 21 4.17 10.77 -2.22
C LEU A 21 3.85 11.21 -3.65
N LYS A 22 2.58 11.40 -4.00
CA LYS A 22 2.13 11.73 -5.36
C LYS A 22 2.65 13.08 -5.85
N GLY A 23 2.62 14.09 -4.99
CA GLY A 23 2.94 15.47 -5.36
C GLY A 23 4.41 15.84 -5.18
N LYS A 24 5.04 15.35 -4.12
CA LYS A 24 6.40 15.75 -3.71
C LYS A 24 7.42 14.62 -3.83
N ARG A 25 6.98 13.37 -4.07
CA ARG A 25 7.85 12.17 -4.12
C ARG A 25 8.70 12.00 -2.86
N THR A 26 8.14 12.32 -1.70
CA THR A 26 8.81 12.22 -0.40
C THR A 26 8.98 10.79 0.11
N TYR A 27 8.30 9.83 -0.53
CA TYR A 27 8.29 8.42 -0.13
C TYR A 27 8.43 7.53 -1.36
N ARG A 28 9.27 6.49 -1.27
CA ARG A 28 9.37 5.44 -2.30
C ARG A 28 8.13 4.56 -2.31
N PHE A 29 7.65 4.23 -1.12
CA PHE A 29 6.45 3.43 -0.92
C PHE A 29 5.74 3.77 0.38
N ILE A 30 4.48 3.38 0.48
CA ILE A 30 3.70 3.43 1.72
C ILE A 30 3.03 2.07 1.88
N VAL A 31 3.22 1.42 3.03
CA VAL A 31 2.50 0.19 3.39
C VAL A 31 1.37 0.56 4.34
N PHE A 32 0.17 0.05 4.06
CA PHE A 32 -1.01 0.22 4.87
C PHE A 32 -1.52 -1.12 5.40
N LYS A 33 -2.06 -1.08 6.61
CA LYS A 33 -2.74 -2.22 7.24
C LYS A 33 -4.15 -1.84 7.66
N ILE A 34 -5.03 -2.83 7.70
CA ILE A 34 -6.35 -2.70 8.31
C ILE A 34 -6.22 -3.06 9.79
N ASP A 35 -6.53 -2.11 10.66
CA ASP A 35 -6.76 -2.39 12.08
C ASP A 35 -8.24 -2.74 12.27
N GLU A 36 -8.52 -4.03 12.49
CA GLU A 36 -9.88 -4.54 12.71
C GLU A 36 -10.52 -3.98 13.98
N THR A 37 -9.72 -3.66 15.00
CA THR A 37 -10.21 -3.15 16.29
C THR A 37 -10.63 -1.70 16.15
N ALA A 38 -9.81 -0.89 15.48
CA ALA A 38 -10.12 0.51 15.18
C ALA A 38 -11.07 0.67 13.98
N GLN A 39 -11.38 -0.43 13.26
CA GLN A 39 -12.14 -0.44 12.01
C GLN A 39 -11.61 0.57 10.97
N GLN A 40 -10.29 0.63 10.83
CA GLN A 40 -9.62 1.66 10.04
C GLN A 40 -8.40 1.14 9.28
N VAL A 41 -8.19 1.66 8.07
CA VAL A 41 -6.95 1.56 7.32
C VAL A 41 -5.99 2.62 7.83
N GLN A 42 -4.80 2.19 8.26
CA GLN A 42 -3.76 3.04 8.79
C GLN A 42 -2.41 2.75 8.13
N ILE A 43 -1.47 3.68 8.29
CA ILE A 43 -0.09 3.51 7.83
C ILE A 43 0.60 2.49 8.72
N GLU A 44 1.29 1.54 8.10
CA GLU A 44 2.19 0.61 8.78
C GLU A 44 3.66 1.03 8.58
N LYS A 45 4.02 1.43 7.36
CA LYS A 45 5.37 1.91 7.05
C LYS A 45 5.35 3.02 5.98
N LEU A 46 6.22 4.01 6.18
CA LEU A 46 6.62 4.97 5.16
C LEU A 46 8.03 4.60 4.69
N GLY A 47 8.18 4.33 3.40
CA GLY A 47 9.46 4.03 2.78
C GLY A 47 10.14 5.31 2.32
N ASN A 48 11.37 5.58 2.76
CA ASN A 48 12.16 6.73 2.33
C ASN A 48 12.51 6.64 0.84
N PRO A 49 12.78 7.76 0.14
CA PRO A 49 13.13 7.77 -1.29
C PRO A 49 14.31 6.86 -1.67
N GLU A 50 15.25 6.66 -0.73
CA GLU A 50 16.46 5.86 -0.87
C GLU A 50 16.25 4.36 -0.59
N GLU A 51 15.11 3.96 -0.02
CA GLU A 51 14.81 2.56 0.22
C GLU A 51 14.56 1.80 -1.10
N THR A 52 15.02 0.56 -1.13
CA THR A 52 15.03 -0.30 -2.32
C THR A 52 13.75 -1.12 -2.46
N TYR A 53 13.65 -1.88 -3.56
CA TYR A 53 12.60 -2.88 -3.72
C TYR A 53 12.69 -3.99 -2.65
N ASP A 54 13.89 -4.36 -2.22
CA ASP A 54 14.09 -5.39 -1.19
C ASP A 54 13.62 -4.87 0.18
N ASP A 55 13.84 -3.59 0.49
CA ASP A 55 13.33 -2.94 1.71
C ASP A 55 11.79 -2.85 1.72
N PHE A 56 11.20 -2.65 0.54
CA PHE A 56 9.76 -2.67 0.35
C PHE A 56 9.18 -4.06 0.59
N THR A 57 9.70 -5.07 -0.11
CA THR A 57 9.19 -6.44 0.03
C THR A 57 9.40 -6.99 1.44
N SER A 58 10.53 -6.68 2.08
CA SER A 58 10.80 -7.04 3.48
C SER A 58 9.86 -6.36 4.48
N SER A 59 9.19 -5.27 4.09
CA SER A 59 8.20 -4.60 4.94
C SER A 59 6.80 -5.19 4.86
N ILE A 60 6.58 -6.14 3.94
CA ILE A 60 5.30 -6.80 3.75
C ILE A 60 5.38 -8.23 4.33
N PRO A 61 4.52 -8.60 5.29
CA PRO A 61 4.52 -9.94 5.85
C PRO A 61 4.10 -11.01 4.84
N GLU A 62 4.79 -12.15 4.86
CA GLU A 62 4.53 -13.29 3.96
C GLU A 62 3.20 -14.00 4.24
N ASN A 63 2.63 -13.82 5.44
CA ASN A 63 1.48 -14.55 5.95
C ASN A 63 0.27 -13.65 6.28
N GLU A 64 0.33 -12.36 5.97
CA GLU A 64 -0.77 -11.42 6.18
C GLU A 64 -0.99 -10.53 4.96
N CYS A 65 -2.22 -10.04 4.78
CA CYS A 65 -2.57 -9.13 3.71
C CYS A 65 -2.09 -7.72 4.01
N ARG A 66 -1.73 -6.95 2.98
CA ARG A 66 -1.40 -5.51 3.07
C ARG A 66 -1.86 -4.77 1.84
N TYR A 67 -2.09 -3.47 1.99
CA TYR A 67 -2.06 -2.57 0.85
C TYR A 67 -0.72 -1.87 0.78
N ALA A 68 -0.30 -1.53 -0.42
CA ALA A 68 0.82 -0.64 -0.61
C ALA A 68 0.60 0.30 -1.78
N VAL A 69 1.25 1.45 -1.69
CA VAL A 69 1.50 2.32 -2.83
C VAL A 69 3.00 2.33 -3.07
N TYR A 70 3.44 2.19 -4.32
CA TYR A 70 4.85 2.19 -4.70
C TYR A 70 5.06 3.17 -5.86
N ASP A 71 5.92 4.17 -5.70
CA ASP A 71 6.33 5.08 -6.79
C ASP A 71 7.55 4.48 -7.52
N PHE A 72 7.28 3.81 -8.63
CA PHE A 72 8.30 3.19 -9.46
C PHE A 72 8.86 4.21 -10.45
N ASP A 73 10.11 4.64 -10.24
CA ASP A 73 10.85 5.48 -11.16
C ASP A 73 11.59 4.64 -12.20
N PHE A 74 11.65 5.16 -13.43
CA PHE A 74 12.36 4.54 -14.53
C PHE A 74 12.83 5.59 -15.52
N THR A 75 13.93 5.30 -16.20
CA THR A 75 14.44 6.10 -17.29
C THR A 75 13.95 5.50 -18.61
N THR A 76 13.34 6.32 -19.48
CA THR A 76 12.95 5.86 -20.82
C THR A 76 14.15 5.75 -21.75
N GLU A 77 13.97 5.12 -22.91
CA GLU A 77 15.01 5.03 -23.96
C GLU A 77 15.52 6.42 -24.38
N ASP A 78 14.64 7.44 -24.39
CA ASP A 78 15.00 8.85 -24.65
C ASP A 78 15.69 9.56 -23.45
N ASN A 79 16.22 8.81 -22.49
CA ASN A 79 16.88 9.32 -21.28
C ASN A 79 16.02 10.30 -20.44
N CYS A 80 14.70 10.11 -20.46
CA CYS A 80 13.76 10.92 -19.68
C CYS A 80 13.35 10.18 -18.40
N GLN A 81 13.50 10.84 -17.25
CA GLN A 81 13.06 10.28 -15.97
C GLN A 81 11.54 10.35 -15.86
N LYS A 82 10.90 9.19 -15.67
CA LYS A 82 9.46 9.06 -15.44
C LYS A 82 9.23 8.28 -14.16
N SER A 83 8.01 8.37 -13.63
CA SER A 83 7.58 7.47 -12.56
C SER A 83 6.12 7.06 -12.76
N LYS A 84 5.77 5.90 -12.21
CA LYS A 84 4.41 5.36 -12.17
C LYS A 84 4.11 4.91 -10.76
N ILE A 85 2.98 5.40 -10.25
CA ILE A 85 2.47 5.00 -8.94
C ILE A 85 1.65 3.72 -9.13
N PHE A 86 2.06 2.66 -8.45
CA PHE A 86 1.33 1.39 -8.38
C PHE A 86 0.60 1.30 -7.05
N PHE A 87 -0.67 0.91 -7.11
CA PHE A 87 -1.40 0.45 -5.94
C PHE A 87 -1.38 -1.08 -5.94
N ILE A 88 -0.93 -1.66 -4.83
CA ILE A 88 -0.68 -3.09 -4.66
C ILE A 88 -1.62 -3.59 -3.56
N ALA A 89 -2.45 -4.58 -3.88
CA ALA A 89 -3.22 -5.34 -2.91
C ALA A 89 -2.53 -6.69 -2.70
N TRP A 90 -1.74 -6.80 -1.64
CA TRP A 90 -1.02 -8.00 -1.25
C TRP A 90 -1.94 -8.94 -0.45
N SER A 91 -2.10 -10.16 -0.92
CA SER A 91 -2.99 -11.17 -0.33
C SER A 91 -2.37 -12.56 -0.52
N PRO A 92 -1.37 -12.93 0.31
CA PRO A 92 -0.61 -14.15 0.12
C PRO A 92 -1.46 -15.38 0.47
N ASP A 93 -1.17 -16.52 -0.15
CA ASP A 93 -2.02 -17.71 -0.01
C ASP A 93 -2.11 -18.25 1.42
N THR A 94 -1.06 -18.05 2.18
CA THR A 94 -0.91 -18.38 3.60
C THR A 94 -1.75 -17.51 4.55
N SER A 95 -2.30 -16.38 4.08
CA SER A 95 -3.18 -15.53 4.88
C SER A 95 -4.50 -16.22 5.24
N ARG A 96 -5.03 -15.90 6.42
CA ARG A 96 -6.36 -16.35 6.85
C ARG A 96 -7.43 -15.90 5.85
N VAL A 97 -8.34 -16.80 5.47
CA VAL A 97 -9.43 -16.52 4.50
C VAL A 97 -10.23 -15.27 4.88
N ARG A 98 -10.58 -15.12 6.16
CA ARG A 98 -11.30 -13.93 6.66
C ARG A 98 -10.52 -12.63 6.42
N SER A 99 -9.21 -12.64 6.63
CA SER A 99 -8.34 -11.48 6.37
C SER A 99 -8.32 -11.14 4.88
N LYS A 100 -8.16 -12.14 4.00
CA LYS A 100 -8.24 -11.94 2.54
C LYS A 100 -9.57 -11.32 2.11
N MET A 101 -10.69 -11.80 2.67
CA MET A 101 -12.01 -11.26 2.40
C MET A 101 -12.14 -9.81 2.88
N LEU A 102 -11.64 -9.50 4.08
CA LEU A 102 -11.68 -8.16 4.64
C LEU A 102 -10.88 -7.18 3.78
N TYR A 103 -9.66 -7.53 3.38
CA TYR A 103 -8.89 -6.70 2.46
C TYR A 103 -9.63 -6.59 1.11
N ALA A 104 -10.01 -7.69 0.45
CA ALA A 104 -10.72 -7.60 -0.84
C ALA A 104 -11.99 -6.72 -0.83
N SER A 105 -12.75 -6.71 0.28
CA SER A 105 -13.97 -5.90 0.44
C SER A 105 -13.72 -4.44 0.86
N SER A 106 -12.49 -4.09 1.24
CA SER A 106 -12.09 -2.74 1.68
C SER A 106 -11.26 -2.00 0.64
N LYS A 107 -11.08 -2.57 -0.56
CA LYS A 107 -10.18 -2.04 -1.61
C LYS A 107 -10.80 -0.89 -2.38
#